data_AF-A0A7U9XAH2-F1
#
_entry.id   AF-A0A7U9XAH2-F1
#
_cell.length_a   1.000
_cell.length_b   1.000
_cell.length_c   1.000
_cell.angle_alpha   90.00
_cell.angle_beta   90.00
_cell.angle_gamma   90.00
#
_symmetry.space_group_name_H-M   'P 1'
#
loop_
_entity.id
_entity.type
_entity.pdbx_description
1 polymer ?
#
loop_
_entity_poly.entity_id
_entity_poly.type
_entity_poly.pdbx_seq_one_letter_code
_entity_poly.pdbx_strand_id
1 'polypeptide(L)'
;MKRCQILLELDEEQGAGLTHAQIAHSHAVCKSTVANVVQSYIKNGITDIIRYNISPNSATARRKVDGRVEAHIFQIACGPVPGGHTHWTLRLLEEKLRAELDTPIGREAIRQTLKK
;
A
#
# COMPACT_ATOMS: atom_id res chain seq x y z
N MET A 1 -9.15 1.88 -7.55
CA MET A 1 -8.46 3.13 -7.94
C MET A 1 -9.50 4.12 -8.44
N LYS A 2 -10.06 4.97 -7.57
CA LYS A 2 -11.15 5.90 -7.93
C LYS A 2 -10.66 7.16 -8.66
N ARG A 3 -9.40 7.59 -8.41
CA ARG A 3 -8.83 8.84 -8.97
C ARG A 3 -8.71 8.82 -10.49
N CYS A 4 -8.21 7.71 -11.07
CA CYS A 4 -8.13 7.58 -12.53
C CYS A 4 -9.50 7.53 -13.19
N GLN A 5 -10.47 6.86 -12.57
CA GLN A 5 -11.85 6.77 -13.08
C GLN A 5 -12.52 8.15 -13.11
N ILE A 6 -12.33 8.94 -12.05
CA ILE A 6 -12.82 10.32 -11.99
C ILE A 6 -12.28 11.17 -13.16
N LEU A 7 -10.99 11.04 -13.50
CA LEU A 7 -10.41 11.78 -14.63
C LEU A 7 -10.91 11.30 -15.98
N LEU A 8 -11.13 9.99 -16.15
CA LEU A 8 -11.69 9.43 -17.38
C LEU A 8 -13.14 9.89 -17.60
N GLU A 9 -13.94 9.98 -16.53
CA GLU A 9 -15.32 10.47 -16.63
C GLU A 9 -15.40 11.98 -16.89
N LEU A 10 -14.35 12.72 -16.54
CA LEU A 10 -14.20 14.15 -16.82
C LEU A 10 -13.60 14.46 -18.19
N ASP A 11 -13.08 13.45 -18.90
CA ASP A 11 -12.47 13.66 -20.21
C ASP A 11 -13.51 14.18 -21.21
N GLU A 12 -13.21 15.25 -21.94
CA GLU A 12 -14.17 15.88 -22.85
C GLU A 12 -14.39 15.07 -24.12
N GLU A 13 -13.40 14.27 -24.55
CA GLU A 13 -13.51 13.44 -25.76
C GLU A 13 -14.08 12.04 -25.48
N GLN A 14 -13.75 11.43 -24.34
CA GLN A 14 -14.12 10.05 -24.01
C GLN A 14 -15.05 9.94 -22.78
N GLY A 15 -15.26 11.01 -22.04
CA GLY A 15 -16.06 11.02 -20.82
C GLY A 15 -17.56 11.10 -21.09
N ALA A 16 -18.34 10.80 -20.05
CA ALA A 16 -19.79 10.74 -20.14
C ALA A 16 -20.47 12.13 -20.04
N GLY A 17 -19.71 13.23 -20.14
CA GLY A 17 -20.22 14.60 -19.97
C GLY A 17 -20.82 14.87 -18.59
N LEU A 18 -20.43 14.09 -17.57
CA LEU A 18 -21.01 14.16 -16.24
C LEU A 18 -20.49 15.36 -15.46
N THR A 19 -21.38 16.00 -14.70
CA THR A 19 -20.97 17.07 -13.80
C THR A 19 -20.14 16.51 -12.65
N HIS A 20 -19.28 17.37 -12.06
CA HIS A 20 -18.50 17.02 -10.87
C HIS A 20 -19.36 16.49 -9.71
N ALA A 21 -20.62 16.93 -9.61
CA ALA A 21 -21.57 16.47 -8.60
C ALA A 21 -22.05 15.02 -8.85
N GLN A 22 -22.30 14.67 -10.11
CA GLN A 22 -22.72 13.33 -10.51
C GLN A 22 -21.57 12.33 -10.34
N ILE A 23 -20.37 12.68 -10.78
CA ILE A 23 -19.16 11.86 -10.60
C ILE A 23 -18.90 11.62 -9.10
N ALA A 24 -19.00 12.67 -8.29
CA ALA A 24 -18.86 12.55 -6.84
C ALA A 24 -19.87 11.56 -6.24
N HIS A 25 -21.13 11.63 -6.69
CA HIS A 25 -22.18 10.71 -6.26
C HIS A 25 -21.90 9.26 -6.68
N SER A 26 -21.58 9.03 -7.96
CA SER A 26 -21.27 7.69 -8.52
C SER A 26 -20.12 7.00 -7.80
N HIS A 27 -19.07 7.75 -7.43
CA HIS A 27 -17.89 7.21 -6.75
C HIS A 27 -17.98 7.22 -5.22
N ALA A 28 -19.09 7.70 -4.66
CA ALA A 28 -19.30 7.91 -3.23
C ALA A 28 -18.16 8.73 -2.59
N VAL A 29 -17.83 9.85 -3.21
CA VAL A 29 -16.82 10.80 -2.73
C VAL A 29 -17.43 12.20 -2.61
N CYS A 30 -16.78 13.09 -1.87
CA CYS A 30 -17.20 14.49 -1.82
C CYS A 30 -16.75 15.26 -3.07
N LYS A 31 -17.47 16.34 -3.42
CA LYS A 31 -17.13 17.22 -4.55
C LYS A 31 -15.71 17.78 -4.45
N SER A 32 -15.25 18.08 -3.24
CA SER A 32 -13.88 18.55 -3.00
C SER A 32 -12.82 17.50 -3.34
N THR A 33 -13.12 16.19 -3.20
CA THR A 33 -12.20 15.14 -3.64
C THR A 33 -12.05 15.15 -5.16
N VAL A 34 -13.14 15.32 -5.91
CA VAL A 34 -13.09 15.44 -7.38
C VAL A 34 -12.24 16.66 -7.78
N ALA A 35 -12.50 17.83 -7.19
CA ALA A 35 -11.74 19.04 -7.46
C ALA A 35 -10.24 18.89 -7.13
N ASN A 36 -9.91 18.27 -5.99
CA ASN A 36 -8.52 18.02 -5.59
C ASN A 36 -7.80 17.07 -6.55
N VAL A 37 -8.51 16.05 -7.06
CA VAL A 37 -7.96 15.11 -8.07
C VAL A 37 -7.64 15.84 -9.36
N VAL A 38 -8.55 16.70 -9.86
CA VAL A 38 -8.33 17.52 -11.05
C VAL A 38 -7.16 18.48 -10.84
N GLN A 39 -7.13 19.19 -9.70
CA GLN A 39 -6.05 20.13 -9.40
C GLN A 39 -4.69 19.43 -9.27
N SER A 40 -4.65 18.26 -8.64
CA SER A 40 -3.44 17.43 -8.53
C SER A 40 -2.95 16.99 -9.91
N TYR A 41 -3.86 16.57 -10.80
CA TYR A 41 -3.52 16.21 -12.18
C TYR A 41 -2.94 17.40 -12.97
N ILE A 42 -3.58 18.57 -12.90
CA ILE A 42 -3.10 19.77 -13.61
C ILE A 42 -1.72 20.21 -13.09
N LYS A 43 -1.49 20.14 -11.78
CA LYS A 43 -0.26 20.64 -11.16
C LYS A 43 0.92 19.68 -11.28
N ASN A 44 0.68 18.38 -11.06
CA ASN A 44 1.73 17.38 -10.88
C ASN A 44 1.71 16.29 -11.97
N GLY A 45 0.70 16.29 -12.85
CA GLY A 45 0.53 15.31 -13.90
C GLY A 45 0.06 13.94 -13.42
N ILE A 46 0.20 12.94 -14.30
CA ILE A 46 -0.34 11.59 -14.09
C ILE A 46 0.37 10.81 -12.96
N THR A 47 1.61 11.18 -12.62
CA THR A 47 2.42 10.51 -11.61
C THR A 47 1.79 10.59 -10.21
N ASP A 48 1.20 11.74 -9.88
CA ASP A 48 0.53 12.01 -8.59
C ASP A 48 -0.84 11.34 -8.48
N ILE A 49 -1.44 10.97 -9.62
CA ILE A 49 -2.70 10.25 -9.69
C ILE A 49 -2.50 8.75 -9.48
N ILE A 50 -1.49 8.18 -10.16
CA ILE A 50 -1.19 6.75 -10.11
C ILE A 50 -0.61 6.37 -8.74
N ARG A 51 0.20 7.25 -8.14
CA ARG A 51 0.86 6.98 -6.85
C ARG A 51 0.14 7.70 -5.73
N TYR A 52 0.25 7.17 -4.52
CA TYR A 52 -0.10 7.94 -3.33
C TYR A 52 1.10 8.77 -2.94
N ASN A 53 0.90 10.07 -2.73
CA ASN A 53 1.91 10.92 -2.12
C ASN A 53 1.95 10.63 -0.61
N ILE A 54 2.69 9.58 -0.26
CA ILE A 54 2.90 9.18 1.12
C ILE A 54 4.04 10.03 1.66
N SER A 55 3.77 10.82 2.69
CA SER A 55 4.80 11.63 3.35
C SER A 55 5.99 10.74 3.77
N PRO A 56 7.24 11.14 3.48
CA PRO A 56 8.42 10.37 3.88
C PRO A 56 8.51 10.21 5.40
N ASN A 57 7.89 11.12 6.15
CA ASN A 57 7.83 11.07 7.61
C ASN A 57 6.68 10.23 8.15
N SER A 58 5.78 9.72 7.31
CA SER A 58 4.66 8.88 7.76
C SER A 58 5.15 7.51 8.24
N ALA A 59 4.40 6.90 9.17
CA ALA A 59 4.66 5.54 9.61
C ALA A 59 4.64 4.53 8.44
N THR A 60 3.78 4.77 7.45
CA THR A 60 3.67 3.96 6.23
C THR A 60 4.95 4.01 5.39
N ALA A 61 5.53 5.20 5.18
CA ALA A 61 6.76 5.33 4.40
C ALA A 61 7.99 4.70 5.08
N ARG A 62 8.01 4.67 6.41
CA ARG A 62 9.12 4.08 7.19
C ARG A 62 9.00 2.56 7.33
N ARG A 63 7.90 1.95 6.86
CA ARG A 63 7.67 0.51 6.98
C ARG A 63 8.63 -0.23 6.04
N LYS A 64 9.55 -0.99 6.63
CA LYS A 64 10.49 -1.86 5.90
C LYS A 64 9.84 -3.14 5.35
N VAL A 65 8.68 -3.50 5.90
CA VAL A 65 7.94 -4.70 5.52
C VAL A 65 6.94 -4.32 4.44
N ASP A 66 7.26 -4.62 3.18
CA ASP A 66 6.33 -4.53 2.06
C ASP A 66 5.46 -5.80 1.93
N GLY A 67 4.52 -5.83 1.00
CA GLY A 67 3.63 -6.99 0.82
C GLY A 67 4.32 -8.29 0.41
N ARG A 68 5.48 -8.22 -0.28
CA ARG A 68 6.26 -9.42 -0.66
C ARG A 68 6.98 -9.98 0.54
N VAL A 69 7.58 -9.09 1.33
CA VAL A 69 8.20 -9.41 2.60
C VAL A 69 7.17 -9.97 3.58
N GLU A 70 5.96 -9.40 3.66
CA GLU A 70 4.87 -9.97 4.46
C GLU A 70 4.59 -11.42 4.04
N ALA A 71 4.37 -11.67 2.75
CA ALA A 71 4.11 -13.01 2.23
C ALA A 71 5.26 -13.99 2.54
N HIS A 72 6.51 -13.52 2.43
CA HIS A 72 7.69 -14.32 2.74
C HIS A 72 7.79 -14.66 4.24
N ILE A 73 7.48 -13.71 5.13
CA ILE A 73 7.40 -13.95 6.58
C ILE A 73 6.36 -15.04 6.88
N PHE A 74 5.19 -14.98 6.25
CA PHE A 74 4.15 -16.01 6.40
C PHE A 74 4.61 -17.37 5.87
N GLN A 75 5.23 -17.40 4.70
CA GLN A 75 5.76 -18.63 4.12
C GLN A 75 6.74 -19.34 5.07
N ILE A 76 7.66 -18.59 5.69
CA ILE A 76 8.61 -19.14 6.65
C ILE A 76 7.89 -19.62 7.92
N ALA A 77 7.00 -18.79 8.48
CA ALA A 77 6.30 -19.10 9.73
C ALA A 77 5.38 -20.32 9.61
N CYS A 78 4.81 -20.58 8.43
CA CYS A 78 4.02 -21.78 8.14
C CYS A 78 4.87 -22.99 7.70
N GLY A 79 6.19 -22.81 7.51
CA GLY A 79 7.11 -23.86 7.10
C GLY A 79 7.68 -24.68 8.27
N PRO A 80 8.49 -25.70 7.96
CA PRO A 80 9.09 -26.57 8.98
C PRO A 80 10.02 -25.79 9.90
N VAL A 81 9.86 -26.02 11.21
CA VAL A 81 10.68 -25.41 12.25
C VAL A 81 12.09 -26.02 12.21
N PRO A 82 13.17 -25.23 12.36
CA PRO A 82 14.53 -25.75 12.46
C PRO A 82 14.66 -26.74 13.63
N GLY A 83 15.54 -27.74 13.45
CA GLY A 83 15.74 -28.81 14.43
C GLY A 83 16.09 -28.27 15.82
N GLY A 84 15.55 -28.92 16.86
CA GLY A 84 15.73 -28.51 18.26
C GLY A 84 14.68 -27.52 18.78
N HIS A 85 13.70 -27.13 17.96
CA HIS A 85 12.60 -26.25 18.37
C HIS A 85 11.23 -26.86 18.05
N THR A 86 10.26 -26.63 18.94
CA THR A 86 8.88 -27.13 18.78
C THR A 86 8.01 -26.20 17.93
N HIS A 87 8.34 -24.90 17.88
CA HIS A 87 7.59 -23.89 17.15
C HIS A 87 8.50 -22.72 16.76
N TRP A 88 8.06 -21.94 15.77
CA TRP A 88 8.71 -20.68 15.41
C TRP A 88 8.59 -19.67 16.56
N THR A 89 9.73 -19.21 17.06
CA THR A 89 9.79 -18.04 17.93
C THR A 89 10.12 -16.79 17.10
N LEU A 90 9.73 -15.60 17.57
CA LEU A 90 10.06 -14.35 16.89
C LEU A 90 11.58 -14.16 16.69
N ARG A 91 12.40 -14.71 17.59
CA ARG A 91 13.86 -14.65 17.47
C ARG A 91 14.37 -15.56 16.35
N LEU A 92 13.85 -16.78 16.24
CA LEU A 92 14.19 -17.70 15.16
C LEU A 92 13.75 -17.16 13.79
N LEU A 93 12.56 -16.54 13.74
CA LEU A 93 12.09 -15.89 12.51
C LEU A 93 12.99 -14.73 12.12
N GLU A 94 13.38 -13.87 13.08
CA GLU A 94 14.31 -12.77 12.82
C GLU A 94 15.67 -13.27 12.32
N GLU A 95 16.23 -14.29 12.95
CA GLU A 95 17.53 -14.87 12.56
C GLU A 95 17.47 -15.46 11.14
N LYS A 96 16.40 -16.19 10.82
CA LYS A 96 16.20 -16.75 9.47
C LYS A 96 15.95 -15.67 8.41
N LEU A 97 15.09 -14.70 8.70
CA LEU A 97 14.80 -13.58 7.79
C LEU A 97 16.04 -12.69 7.57
N ARG A 98 16.93 -12.56 8.56
CA ARG A 98 18.21 -11.85 8.40
C ARG A 98 19.16 -12.57 7.44
N ALA A 99 19.07 -13.90 7.33
CA ALA A 99 19.85 -14.67 6.37
C ALA A 99 19.26 -14.66 4.96
N GLU A 100 17.94 -14.54 4.82
CA GLU A 100 17.23 -14.61 3.52
C GLU A 100 16.93 -13.22 2.90
N LEU A 101 16.87 -12.14 3.69
CA LEU A 101 16.52 -10.79 3.21
C LEU A 101 17.71 -9.83 3.27
N ASP A 102 17.89 -9.02 2.22
CA ASP A 102 18.92 -7.97 2.16
C ASP A 102 18.74 -6.88 3.22
N THR A 103 17.49 -6.61 3.61
CA THR A 103 17.16 -5.57 4.60
C THR A 103 16.77 -6.22 5.93
N PRO A 104 17.48 -5.92 7.04
CA PRO A 104 17.15 -6.49 8.33
C PRO A 104 15.82 -5.94 8.87
N ILE A 105 14.95 -6.86 9.26
CA ILE A 105 13.64 -6.58 9.85
C ILE A 105 13.71 -6.93 11.34
N GLY A 106 13.29 -6.00 12.20
CA GLY A 106 13.27 -6.23 13.64
C GLY A 106 12.10 -7.11 14.11
N ARG A 107 12.25 -7.74 15.27
CA ARG A 107 11.23 -8.61 15.91
C ARG A 107 9.83 -8.00 15.98
N GLU A 108 9.74 -6.70 16.28
CA GLU A 108 8.44 -6.03 16.43
C GLU A 108 7.71 -5.90 15.08
N ALA A 109 8.43 -5.69 13.99
CA ALA A 109 7.84 -5.65 12.66
C ALA A 109 7.35 -7.03 12.22
N ILE A 110 8.07 -8.10 12.56
CA ILE A 110 7.62 -9.49 12.35
C ILE A 110 6.36 -9.77 13.16
N ARG A 111 6.35 -9.42 14.45
CA ARG A 111 5.19 -9.59 15.34
C ARG A 111 3.95 -8.87 14.81
N GLN A 112 4.09 -7.60 14.40
CA GLN A 112 2.98 -6.82 13.84
C GLN A 112 2.46 -7.43 12.54
N THR A 113 3.34 -8.01 11.73
CA THR A 113 2.97 -8.66 10.47
C THR A 113 2.17 -9.93 10.71
N LEU A 114 2.58 -10.76 11.68
CA LEU A 114 1.89 -12.01 12.03
C LEU A 114 0.58 -11.81 12.82
N LYS A 115 0.33 -10.61 13.36
CA LYS A 115 -0.93 -10.27 14.05
C LYS A 115 -2.07 -9.90 13.11
N LYS A 116 -1.75 -9.56 11.86
CA LYS A 116 -2.74 -9.28 10.83
C LYS A 116 -3.41 -10.57 10.38
#